data_AF-A0A964FI88-F1
#
_entry.id   AF-A0A964FI88-F1
#
_cell.length_a   1.000
_cell.length_b   1.000
_cell.length_c   1.000
_cell.angle_alpha   90.00
_cell.angle_beta   90.00
_cell.angle_gamma   90.00
#
_symmetry.space_group_name_H-M   'P 1'
#
loop_
_entity.id
_entity.type
_entity.pdbx_description
1 polymer ?
#
loop_
_entity_poly.entity_id
_entity_poly.type
_entity_poly.pdbx_seq_one_letter_code
_entity_poly.pdbx_strand_id
1 'polypeptide(L)'
;MLEFVKNSLKCLRPGGIAVHTTEFNVLSNDATIDHQQTVLFRRQDIDRLAAELLSQGHEIVLNYNAGSGPFDRHIDVPPWSGIHLKLQLEQYVTTSLGLLIKKAS
;
A
#
# COMPACT_ATOMS: atom_id res chain seq x y z
N MET A 1 1.97 -10.97 2.97
CA MET A 1 1.13 -9.76 3.00
C MET A 1 0.10 -9.72 1.86
N LEU A 2 0.44 -9.95 0.58
CA LEU A 2 -0.59 -10.06 -0.49
C LEU A 2 -1.59 -11.21 -0.26
N GLU A 3 -1.11 -12.37 0.15
CA GLU A 3 -1.97 -13.49 0.56
C GLU A 3 -2.78 -13.18 1.82
N PHE A 4 -2.30 -12.28 2.69
CA PHE A 4 -3.09 -11.83 3.83
C PHE A 4 -4.32 -11.02 3.36
N VAL A 5 -4.14 -10.10 2.39
CA VAL A 5 -5.28 -9.37 1.80
C VAL A 5 -6.30 -10.34 1.22
N LYS A 6 -5.86 -11.30 0.40
CA LYS A 6 -6.75 -12.32 -0.21
C LYS A 6 -7.46 -13.18 0.83
N ASN A 7 -6.75 -13.62 1.87
CA ASN A 7 -7.35 -14.41 2.94
C ASN A 7 -8.33 -13.60 3.80
N SER A 8 -8.09 -12.30 4.01
CA SER A 8 -9.01 -11.43 4.75
C SER A 8 -10.39 -11.35 4.10
N LEU A 9 -10.46 -11.40 2.77
CA LEU A 9 -11.73 -11.38 2.02
C LEU A 9 -12.57 -12.64 2.24
N LYS A 10 -11.96 -13.77 2.62
CA LYS A 10 -12.70 -15.01 2.94
C LYS A 10 -13.53 -14.87 4.22
N CYS A 11 -13.17 -13.94 5.09
CA CYS A 11 -13.90 -13.66 6.33
C CYS A 11 -15.11 -12.72 6.12
N LEU A 12 -15.23 -12.10 4.94
CA LEU A 12 -16.31 -11.18 4.62
C LEU A 12 -17.48 -11.91 3.96
N ARG A 13 -18.70 -11.43 4.20
CA ARG A 13 -19.87 -11.78 3.39
C ARG A 13 -19.76 -11.12 2.01
N PRO A 14 -20.44 -11.66 0.98
CA PRO A 14 -20.58 -10.97 -0.31
C PRO A 14 -21.00 -9.52 -0.17
N GLY A 15 -20.33 -8.62 -0.90
CA GLY A 15 -20.52 -7.17 -0.82
C GLY A 15 -19.87 -6.49 0.39
N GLY A 16 -19.26 -7.25 1.32
CA GLY A 16 -18.50 -6.69 2.44
C GLY A 16 -17.25 -5.94 1.98
N ILE A 17 -16.85 -4.92 2.73
CA ILE A 17 -15.72 -4.03 2.38
C ILE A 17 -14.54 -4.32 3.31
N ALA A 18 -13.37 -4.59 2.73
CA ALA A 18 -12.09 -4.58 3.41
C ALA A 18 -11.38 -3.24 3.16
N VAL A 19 -10.79 -2.68 4.22
CA VAL A 19 -9.97 -1.47 4.16
C VAL A 19 -8.60 -1.82 4.71
N HIS A 20 -7.57 -1.68 3.89
CA HIS A 20 -6.18 -1.95 4.27
C HIS A 20 -5.34 -0.70 4.08
N THR A 21 -4.40 -0.48 5.00
CA THR A 21 -3.32 0.50 4.83
C THR A 21 -2.00 -0.24 4.85
N THR A 22 -1.08 0.13 3.96
CA THR A 22 0.24 -0.48 3.90
C THR A 22 1.30 0.54 3.55
N GLU A 23 2.55 0.26 3.92
CA GLU A 23 3.69 1.07 3.51
C GLU A 23 3.99 0.88 2.01
N PHE A 24 4.15 2.01 1.31
CA PHE A 24 4.28 2.09 -0.14
C PHE A 24 5.55 2.85 -0.53
N ASN A 25 6.31 2.27 -1.45
CA ASN A 25 7.51 2.86 -2.01
C ASN A 25 7.14 3.88 -3.09
N VAL A 26 7.49 5.15 -2.87
CA VAL A 26 7.10 6.26 -3.75
C VAL A 26 8.10 6.47 -4.90
N LEU A 27 9.35 6.00 -4.74
CA LEU A 27 10.46 6.35 -5.66
C LEU A 27 10.96 5.20 -6.52
N SER A 28 10.72 3.94 -6.12
CA SER A 28 11.15 2.78 -6.91
C SER A 28 10.01 1.81 -7.15
N ASN A 29 9.94 1.32 -8.39
CA ASN A 29 9.05 0.23 -8.76
C ASN A 29 9.78 -1.12 -8.89
N ASP A 30 11.11 -1.14 -8.72
CA ASP A 30 11.94 -2.33 -8.98
C ASP A 30 12.66 -2.80 -7.71
N ALA A 31 13.26 -1.87 -6.97
CA ALA A 31 13.96 -2.17 -5.72
C ALA A 31 13.02 -1.96 -4.52
N THR A 32 13.04 -2.88 -3.56
CA THR A 32 12.26 -2.74 -2.31
C THR A 32 12.98 -3.40 -1.13
N ILE A 33 12.41 -3.25 0.07
CA ILE A 33 12.73 -4.04 1.26
C ILE A 33 11.66 -5.13 1.38
N ASP A 34 12.04 -6.38 1.15
CA ASP A 34 11.16 -7.57 1.20
C ASP A 34 11.55 -8.57 2.31
N HIS A 35 12.59 -8.25 3.10
CA HIS A 35 13.21 -9.17 4.06
C HIS A 35 13.34 -8.64 5.50
N GLN A 36 12.53 -7.66 5.92
CA GLN A 36 12.59 -7.09 7.28
C GLN A 36 11.21 -7.03 7.98
N GLN A 37 11.10 -6.34 9.14
CA GLN A 37 9.85 -6.19 9.90
C GLN A 37 8.76 -5.38 9.17
N THR A 38 9.10 -4.72 8.07
CA THR A 38 8.18 -3.96 7.22
C THR A 38 8.40 -4.35 5.76
N VAL A 39 7.31 -4.61 5.03
CA VAL A 39 7.34 -4.84 3.58
C VAL A 39 6.93 -3.55 2.90
N LEU A 40 7.82 -2.97 2.10
CA LEU A 40 7.49 -1.80 1.29
C LEU A 40 6.90 -2.26 -0.04
N PHE A 41 5.64 -1.93 -0.31
CA PHE A 41 5.05 -2.33 -1.57
C PHE A 41 5.48 -1.43 -2.71
N ARG A 42 5.85 -2.05 -3.83
CA ARG A 42 6.03 -1.37 -5.10
C ARG A 42 4.68 -1.28 -5.80
N ARG A 43 4.54 -0.30 -6.71
CA ARG A 43 3.31 -0.15 -7.50
C ARG A 43 2.95 -1.42 -8.26
N GLN A 44 3.95 -2.09 -8.86
CA GLN A 44 3.73 -3.35 -9.59
C GLN A 44 3.14 -4.47 -8.73
N ASP A 45 3.46 -4.52 -7.44
CA ASP A 45 2.95 -5.56 -6.55
C ASP A 45 1.48 -5.31 -6.22
N ILE A 46 1.09 -4.03 -6.06
CA ILE A 46 -0.30 -3.61 -5.86
C ILE A 46 -1.09 -3.78 -7.16
N ASP A 47 -0.53 -3.41 -8.31
CA ASP A 47 -1.17 -3.59 -9.62
C ASP A 47 -1.45 -5.07 -9.90
N ARG A 48 -0.49 -5.96 -9.58
CA ARG A 48 -0.67 -7.41 -9.69
C ARG A 48 -1.80 -7.92 -8.79
N LEU A 49 -1.82 -7.49 -7.52
CA LEU A 49 -2.90 -7.82 -6.59
C LEU A 49 -4.25 -7.33 -7.12
N ALA A 50 -4.32 -6.10 -7.60
CA ALA A 50 -5.55 -5.52 -8.15
C ALA A 50 -6.06 -6.33 -9.34
N ALA A 51 -5.17 -6.69 -10.28
CA ALA A 51 -5.51 -7.51 -11.43
C ALA A 51 -6.05 -8.89 -11.01
N GLU A 52 -5.40 -9.56 -10.05
CA GLU A 52 -5.87 -10.83 -9.51
C GLU A 52 -7.25 -10.72 -8.86
N LEU A 53 -7.48 -9.70 -8.03
CA LEU A 53 -8.76 -9.48 -7.34
C LEU A 53 -9.89 -9.17 -8.34
N LEU A 54 -9.62 -8.33 -9.34
CA LEU A 54 -10.56 -8.02 -10.43
C LEU A 54 -10.92 -9.29 -11.23
N SER A 55 -9.94 -10.15 -11.53
CA SER A 55 -10.20 -11.43 -12.22
C SER A 55 -11.07 -12.40 -11.41
N GLN A 56 -11.09 -12.26 -10.08
CA GLN A 56 -11.95 -13.00 -9.16
C GLN A 56 -13.33 -12.33 -8.97
N GLY A 57 -13.59 -11.22 -9.66
CA GLY A 57 -14.86 -10.49 -9.63
C GLY A 57 -14.98 -9.51 -8.44
N HIS A 58 -13.92 -9.30 -7.67
CA HIS A 58 -13.90 -8.28 -6.62
C HIS A 58 -13.81 -6.88 -7.23
N GLU A 59 -14.28 -5.87 -6.50
CA GLU A 59 -14.03 -4.46 -6.86
C GLU A 59 -12.89 -3.94 -5.99
N ILE A 60 -11.98 -3.15 -6.57
CA ILE A 60 -10.88 -2.53 -5.84
C ILE A 60 -10.76 -1.04 -6.19
N VAL A 61 -10.57 -0.21 -5.17
CA VAL A 61 -10.27 1.22 -5.31
C VAL A 61 -8.89 1.48 -4.70
N LEU A 62 -8.04 2.14 -5.49
CA LEU A 62 -6.66 2.48 -5.14
C LEU A 62 -6.42 3.96 -5.45
N ASN A 63 -5.56 4.60 -4.66
CA ASN A 63 -5.10 5.96 -4.92
C ASN A 63 -3.59 6.05 -4.73
N TYR A 64 -2.85 6.15 -5.83
CA TYR A 64 -1.39 6.31 -5.84
C TYR A 64 -0.94 7.77 -5.70
N ASN A 65 -1.86 8.71 -5.51
CA ASN A 65 -1.50 10.12 -5.36
C ASN A 65 -0.77 10.32 -4.02
N ALA A 66 0.53 10.59 -4.10
CA ALA A 66 1.40 10.84 -2.95
C ALA A 66 1.41 12.31 -2.49
N GLY A 67 0.45 13.11 -2.96
CA GLY A 67 0.30 14.52 -2.63
C GLY A 67 1.38 15.41 -3.27
N SER A 68 1.13 16.72 -3.23
CA SER A 68 2.02 17.75 -3.80
C SER A 68 2.09 19.02 -2.95
N GLY A 69 1.58 18.97 -1.72
CA GLY A 69 1.65 20.05 -0.74
C GLY A 69 3.04 20.21 -0.14
N PRO A 70 3.27 21.27 0.65
CA PRO A 70 4.55 21.49 1.33
C PRO A 70 4.97 20.32 2.23
N PHE A 71 4.02 19.74 2.99
CA PHE A 71 4.31 18.59 3.85
C PHE A 71 4.50 17.28 3.08
N ASP A 72 3.92 17.13 1.89
CA ASP A 72 4.17 15.98 1.02
C ASP A 72 5.60 16.00 0.44
N ARG A 73 6.28 17.15 0.44
CA ARG A 73 7.68 17.26 0.00
C ARG A 73 8.67 17.07 1.14
N HIS A 74 8.20 17.06 2.39
CA HIS A 74 9.03 16.77 3.54
C HIS A 74 9.26 15.27 3.63
N ILE A 75 10.53 14.85 3.57
CA ILE A 75 10.93 13.47 3.84
C ILE A 75 11.51 13.47 5.24
N ASP A 76 10.82 12.79 6.15
CA ASP A 76 11.26 12.72 7.52
C ASP A 76 12.36 11.66 7.67
N VAL A 77 13.49 12.09 8.22
CA VAL A 77 14.71 11.29 8.36
C VAL A 77 15.14 11.29 9.84
N PRO A 78 15.87 10.27 10.32
CA PRO A 78 16.40 10.28 11.68
C PRO A 78 17.33 11.48 11.93
N PRO A 79 17.29 12.12 13.13
CA PRO A 79 16.35 11.89 14.22
C PRO A 79 14.99 12.53 13.87
N TRP A 80 13.95 11.71 13.79
CA TRP A 80 12.68 12.07 13.17
C TRP A 80 12.03 13.31 13.79
N SER A 81 11.44 14.16 12.95
CA SER A 81 10.88 15.46 13.33
C SER A 81 9.45 15.41 13.87
N GLY A 82 8.75 14.29 13.69
CA GLY A 82 7.33 14.12 14.06
C GLY A 82 6.34 14.39 12.91
N ILE A 83 6.82 14.88 11.76
CA ILE A 83 6.00 15.11 10.56
C ILE A 83 6.18 13.91 9.60
N HIS A 84 5.37 12.87 9.79
CA HIS A 84 5.58 11.55 9.16
C HIS A 84 4.68 11.26 7.95
N LEU A 85 4.41 12.23 7.07
CA LEU A 85 3.67 11.95 5.82
C LEU A 85 4.50 11.11 4.84
N LYS A 86 5.81 11.39 4.76
CA LYS A 86 6.79 10.56 4.06
C LYS A 86 7.99 10.31 4.96
N LEU A 87 8.47 9.08 4.96
CA LEU A 87 9.61 8.64 5.76
C LEU A 87 10.72 8.15 4.85
N GLN A 88 11.97 8.37 5.26
CA GLN A 88 13.07 7.61 4.71
C GLN A 88 13.28 6.33 5.52
N LEU A 89 13.06 5.19 4.87
CA LEU A 89 13.39 3.86 5.40
C LEU A 89 14.49 3.27 4.53
N GLU A 90 15.68 3.14 5.10
CA GLU A 90 16.92 2.83 4.38
C GLU A 90 17.14 3.80 3.19
N GLN A 91 17.17 3.27 1.97
CA GLN A 91 17.29 4.03 0.72
C GLN A 91 15.94 4.43 0.09
N TYR A 92 14.81 4.05 0.68
CA TYR A 92 13.49 4.27 0.10
C TYR A 92 12.74 5.40 0.78
N VAL A 93 12.00 6.18 -0.02
CA VAL A 93 11.01 7.12 0.48
C VAL A 93 9.65 6.44 0.47
N THR A 94 9.02 6.43 1.62
CA THR A 94 7.82 5.64 1.89
C THR A 94 6.69 6.53 2.35
N THR A 95 5.47 6.10 2.07
CA THR A 95 4.23 6.70 2.58
C THR A 95 3.19 5.60 2.78
N SER A 96 2.01 5.93 3.31
CA SER A 96 0.90 4.98 3.43
C SER A 96 0.08 4.94 2.13
N LEU A 97 -0.29 3.74 1.70
CA LEU A 97 -1.25 3.50 0.63
C LEU A 97 -2.50 2.83 1.20
N GLY A 98 -3.67 3.35 0.82
CA GLY A 98 -4.97 2.74 1.12
C GLY A 98 -5.46 1.83 0.00
N LEU A 99 -6.03 0.68 0.38
CA LEU A 99 -6.72 -0.25 -0.51
C LEU A 99 -8.15 -0.46 0.00
N LEU A 100 -9.14 -0.16 -0.83
CA LEU A 100 -10.54 -0.48 -0.56
C LEU A 100 -10.96 -1.63 -1.46
N ILE A 101 -11.42 -2.75 -0.88
CA ILE A 101 -11.82 -3.93 -1.65
C ILE A 101 -13.22 -4.33 -1.26
N LYS A 102 -14.12 -4.42 -2.23
CA LYS A 102 -15.47 -4.96 -2.03
C LYS A 102 -15.47 -6.43 -2.48
N LYS A 103 -15.83 -7.31 -1.55
CA LYS A 103 -15.88 -8.75 -1.80
C LYS A 103 -16.98 -9.05 -2.83
N ALA A 104 -16.64 -9.91 -3.77
CA ALA A 104 -17.56 -10.54 -4.70
C ALA A 104 -18.44 -11.57 -3.98
N SER A 105 -19.36 -12.16 -4.74
CA SER A 105 -20.19 -13.30 -4.34
C SER A 105 -19.40 -14.46 -3.73
#